data_AF-A0A848R0T2-F1
#
_entry.id   AF-A0A848R0T2-F1
#
_cell.length_a   1.000
_cell.length_b   1.000
_cell.length_c   1.000
_cell.angle_alpha   90.00
_cell.angle_beta   90.00
_cell.angle_gamma   90.00
#
_symmetry.space_group_name_H-M   'P 1'
#
loop_
_entity.id
_entity.type
_entity.pdbx_description
1 polymer ?
#
loop_
_entity_poly.entity_id
_entity_poly.type
_entity_poly.pdbx_seq_one_letter_code
_entity_poly.pdbx_strand_id
1 'polypeptide(L)'
;MEKNKIQHLNITTDKLFDDIRNIIEQGRRQAYAATNQIVLLTYWHIGRRIVEEEQHGKARAQYGTRLIKTLAEQLVPKYGATFCKRNLDYFRQFYLCFNDLERLYRLQTLRPESGM
;
A
#
# COMPACT_ATOMS: atom_id res chain seq x y z
N MET A 1 34.44 -14.63 42.19
CA MET A 1 34.84 -14.08 40.88
C MET A 1 33.88 -14.52 39.75
N GLU A 2 33.32 -15.73 39.79
CA GLU A 2 32.32 -16.24 38.82
C GLU A 2 31.05 -15.36 38.60
N LYS A 3 30.40 -14.89 39.69
CA LYS A 3 29.07 -14.26 39.60
C LYS A 3 29.03 -12.95 38.78
N ASN A 4 30.09 -12.14 38.83
CA ASN A 4 30.19 -10.90 38.04
C ASN A 4 30.36 -11.16 36.54
N LYS A 5 31.02 -12.28 36.17
CA LYS A 5 31.20 -12.68 34.78
C LYS A 5 29.87 -13.09 34.13
N ILE A 6 29.07 -13.87 34.86
CA ILE A 6 27.74 -14.33 34.40
C ILE A 6 26.76 -13.16 34.25
N GLN A 7 26.74 -12.22 35.20
CA GLN A 7 25.89 -11.03 35.10
C GLN A 7 26.29 -10.15 33.90
N HIS A 8 27.58 -9.95 33.67
CA HIS A 8 28.07 -9.16 32.53
C HIS A 8 27.79 -9.84 31.18
N LEU A 9 27.86 -11.18 31.11
CA LEU A 9 27.49 -11.97 29.92
C LEU A 9 26.00 -11.86 29.60
N ASN A 10 25.13 -11.92 30.61
CA ASN A 10 23.68 -11.75 30.43
C ASN A 10 23.33 -10.35 29.91
N ILE A 11 23.89 -9.30 30.52
CA ILE A 11 23.70 -7.91 30.07
C ILE A 11 24.18 -7.70 28.62
N THR A 12 25.29 -8.35 28.23
CA THR A 12 25.83 -8.25 26.86
C THR A 12 24.94 -8.99 25.87
N THR A 13 24.40 -10.15 26.26
CA THR A 13 23.50 -10.95 25.43
C THR A 13 22.15 -10.24 25.25
N ASP A 14 21.62 -9.62 26.30
CA ASP A 14 20.36 -8.87 26.25
C ASP A 14 20.47 -7.64 25.33
N LYS A 15 21.59 -6.90 25.40
CA LYS A 15 21.87 -5.78 24.48
C LYS A 15 21.97 -6.24 23.04
N LEU A 16 22.71 -7.32 22.78
CA LEU A 16 22.84 -7.88 21.43
C LEU A 16 21.48 -8.34 20.88
N PHE A 17 20.64 -8.95 21.73
CA PHE A 17 19.29 -9.34 21.36
C PHE A 17 18.42 -8.13 20.99
N ASP A 18 18.44 -7.08 21.81
CA ASP A 18 17.69 -5.85 21.54
C ASP A 18 18.15 -5.17 20.24
N ASP A 19 19.46 -5.13 19.98
CA ASP A 19 20.02 -4.59 18.74
C ASP A 19 19.54 -5.38 17.50
N ILE A 20 19.60 -6.72 17.56
CA ILE A 20 19.12 -7.59 16.47
C ILE A 20 17.61 -7.39 16.26
N ARG A 21 16.82 -7.35 17.34
CA ARG A 21 15.37 -7.07 17.26
C ARG A 21 15.11 -5.73 16.57
N ASN A 22 15.85 -4.69 16.94
CA ASN A 22 15.69 -3.35 16.36
C ASN A 22 16.00 -3.34 14.86
N ILE A 23 17.05 -4.02 14.43
CA ILE A 23 17.39 -4.18 13.00
C ILE A 23 16.26 -4.88 12.24
N ILE A 24 15.71 -5.97 12.79
CA ILE A 24 14.60 -6.71 12.18
C ILE A 24 13.38 -5.81 12.04
N GLU A 25 12.97 -5.14 13.11
CA GLU A 25 11.79 -4.28 13.11
C GLU A 25 11.95 -3.06 12.20
N GLN A 26 13.16 -2.49 12.12
CA GLN A 26 13.46 -1.44 11.15
C GLN A 26 13.34 -1.94 9.70
N GLY A 27 13.91 -3.11 9.38
CA GLY A 27 13.80 -3.70 8.05
C GLY A 27 12.36 -3.99 7.66
N ARG A 28 11.55 -4.49 8.59
CA ARG A 28 10.11 -4.73 8.38
C ARG A 28 9.36 -3.43 8.11
N ARG A 29 9.56 -2.39 8.92
CA ARG A 29 8.94 -1.06 8.71
C ARG A 29 9.26 -0.52 7.32
N GLN A 30 10.52 -0.57 6.91
CA GLN A 30 10.95 -0.10 5.59
C GLN A 30 10.29 -0.91 4.45
N ALA A 31 10.25 -2.23 4.56
CA ALA A 31 9.61 -3.08 3.56
C ALA A 31 8.10 -2.81 3.45
N TYR A 32 7.41 -2.63 4.58
CA TYR A 32 5.99 -2.27 4.58
C TYR A 32 5.75 -0.90 3.97
N ALA A 33 6.56 0.12 4.30
CA ALA A 33 6.45 1.45 3.74
C ALA A 33 6.62 1.44 2.21
N ALA A 34 7.68 0.78 1.72
CA ALA A 34 7.97 0.68 0.29
C ALA A 34 6.85 -0.07 -0.46
N THR A 35 6.39 -1.21 0.09
CA THR A 35 5.31 -2.00 -0.51
C THR A 35 4.00 -1.20 -0.55
N ASN A 36 3.66 -0.51 0.54
CA ASN A 36 2.44 0.28 0.63
C ASN A 36 2.43 1.42 -0.40
N GLN A 37 3.57 2.08 -0.61
CA GLN A 37 3.68 3.13 -1.64
C GLN A 37 3.45 2.56 -3.05
N ILE A 38 4.06 1.42 -3.38
CA ILE A 38 3.90 0.76 -4.68
C ILE A 38 2.45 0.33 -4.91
N VAL A 39 1.80 -0.21 -3.87
CA VAL A 39 0.39 -0.65 -3.94
C VAL A 39 -0.54 0.54 -4.18
N LEU A 40 -0.36 1.64 -3.43
CA LEU A 40 -1.16 2.86 -3.62
C LEU A 40 -0.99 3.43 -5.03
N LEU A 41 0.24 3.52 -5.53
CA LEU A 41 0.50 3.98 -6.90
C LEU A 41 -0.15 3.07 -7.95
N THR A 42 -0.11 1.76 -7.73
CA THR A 42 -0.77 0.79 -8.62
C THR A 42 -2.28 1.06 -8.71
N TYR A 43 -2.95 1.21 -7.56
CA TYR A 43 -4.38 1.49 -7.52
C TYR A 43 -4.73 2.85 -8.13
N TRP A 44 -3.88 3.86 -7.91
CA TRP A 44 -4.01 5.16 -8.53
C TRP A 44 -3.95 5.09 -10.07
N HIS A 45 -2.94 4.39 -10.60
CA HIS A 45 -2.77 4.21 -12.05
C HIS A 45 -3.93 3.44 -12.69
N ILE A 46 -4.47 2.42 -12.01
CA ILE A 46 -5.67 1.71 -12.47
C ILE A 46 -6.85 2.67 -12.55
N GLY A 47 -7.07 3.47 -11.51
CA GLY A 47 -8.10 4.50 -11.48
C GLY A 47 -8.00 5.49 -12.64
N ARG A 48 -6.77 5.96 -12.89
CA ARG A 48 -6.47 6.86 -14.02
C ARG A 48 -6.87 6.24 -15.36
N ARG A 49 -6.44 5.00 -15.64
CA ARG A 49 -6.74 4.33 -16.91
C ARG A 49 -8.24 4.10 -17.10
N ILE A 50 -8.98 3.79 -16.03
CA ILE A 50 -10.45 3.66 -16.09
C ILE A 50 -11.08 5.01 -16.47
N VAL A 51 -10.67 6.11 -15.83
CA VAL A 51 -11.25 7.44 -16.10
C VAL A 51 -10.92 7.93 -17.51
N GLU A 52 -9.69 7.73 -17.99
CA GLU A 52 -9.31 8.04 -19.38
C GLU A 52 -10.19 7.28 -20.38
N GLU A 53 -10.41 5.98 -20.17
CA GLU A 53 -11.26 5.17 -21.05
C GLU A 53 -12.73 5.65 -21.04
N GLU A 54 -13.27 6.00 -19.87
CA GLU A 54 -14.62 6.56 -19.75
C GLU A 54 -14.79 7.89 -20.50
N GLN A 55 -13.74 8.72 -20.57
CA GLN A 55 -13.75 10.00 -21.28
C GLN A 55 -13.74 9.80 -22.80
N HIS A 56 -13.03 8.79 -23.31
CA HIS A 56 -13.03 8.44 -24.73
C HIS A 56 -14.35 7.78 -25.17
N GLY A 57 -15.01 7.04 -24.26
CA GLY A 57 -16.31 6.42 -24.50
C GLY A 57 -17.51 7.28 -24.09
N LYS A 58 -17.65 8.53 -24.59
CA LYS A 58 -18.77 9.46 -24.33
C LYS A 58 -19.37 9.30 -22.92
N ALA A 59 -18.73 9.89 -21.90
CA ALA A 59 -19.10 9.88 -20.49
C ALA A 59 -20.61 9.70 -20.18
N ARG A 60 -21.09 8.45 -20.16
CA ARG A 60 -22.43 8.08 -19.72
C ARG A 60 -22.26 7.17 -18.52
N ALA A 61 -23.02 7.44 -17.44
CA ALA A 61 -22.98 6.63 -16.21
C ALA A 61 -23.16 5.12 -16.48
N GLN A 62 -23.98 4.77 -17.47
CA GLN A 62 -24.15 3.38 -17.91
C GLN A 62 -22.91 2.76 -18.58
N TYR A 63 -22.12 3.54 -19.34
CA TYR A 63 -20.91 3.04 -19.99
C TYR A 63 -19.83 2.72 -18.95
N GLY A 64 -19.54 3.65 -18.04
CA GLY A 64 -18.57 3.43 -16.96
C GLY A 64 -18.94 2.25 -16.06
N THR A 65 -20.24 2.10 -15.74
CA THR A 65 -20.72 0.94 -14.96
C THR A 65 -20.49 -0.38 -15.69
N ARG A 66 -20.69 -0.43 -17.01
CA ARG A 66 -20.43 -1.64 -17.83
C ARG A 66 -18.94 -1.92 -17.93
N LEU A 67 -18.10 -0.91 -18.17
CA LEU A 67 -16.66 -1.03 -18.25
C LEU A 67 -16.08 -1.68 -16.99
N ILE A 68 -16.40 -1.13 -15.82
CA ILE A 68 -15.88 -1.65 -14.54
C ILE A 68 -16.34 -3.08 -14.28
N LYS A 69 -17.59 -3.41 -14.62
CA LYS A 69 -18.10 -4.78 -14.50
C LYS A 69 -17.28 -5.74 -15.37
N THR A 70 -17.08 -5.40 -16.65
CA THR A 70 -16.31 -6.22 -17.59
C THR A 70 -14.85 -6.38 -17.15
N LEU A 71 -14.22 -5.31 -16.65
CA LEU A 71 -12.86 -5.37 -16.11
C LEU A 71 -12.78 -6.33 -14.91
N ALA A 72 -13.74 -6.26 -13.98
CA ALA A 72 -13.76 -7.17 -12.82
C ALA A 72 -13.89 -8.63 -13.23
N GLU A 73 -14.78 -8.94 -14.17
CA GLU A 73 -14.98 -10.31 -14.70
C GLU A 73 -13.69 -10.87 -15.32
N GLN A 74 -12.86 -10.03 -15.94
CA GLN A 74 -11.60 -10.46 -16.56
C GLN A 74 -10.40 -10.49 -15.61
N LEU A 75 -10.36 -9.57 -14.63
CA LEU A 75 -9.21 -9.40 -13.73
C LEU A 75 -9.27 -10.34 -12.53
N VAL A 76 -10.46 -10.61 -11.97
CA VAL A 76 -10.59 -11.48 -10.78
C VAL A 76 -10.04 -12.89 -11.02
N PRO A 77 -10.32 -13.58 -12.14
CA PRO A 77 -9.74 -14.91 -12.38
C PRO A 77 -8.21 -14.91 -12.51
N LYS A 78 -7.60 -13.79 -12.90
CA LYS A 78 -6.16 -13.66 -13.15
C LYS A 78 -5.38 -13.18 -11.93
N TYR A 79 -5.96 -12.27 -11.16
CA TYR A 79 -5.26 -11.51 -10.13
C TYR A 79 -5.98 -11.51 -8.77
N GLY A 80 -7.12 -12.20 -8.65
CA GLY A 80 -7.84 -12.40 -7.40
C GLY A 80 -8.81 -11.29 -7.02
N ALA A 81 -9.40 -11.45 -5.83
CA ALA A 81 -10.53 -10.65 -5.34
C ALA A 81 -10.23 -9.15 -5.18
N THR A 82 -8.96 -8.76 -5.08
CA THR A 82 -8.52 -7.36 -5.03
C THR A 82 -9.02 -6.56 -6.24
N PHE A 83 -9.24 -7.20 -7.38
CA PHE A 83 -9.70 -6.56 -8.63
C PHE A 83 -11.18 -6.76 -8.90
N CYS A 84 -11.97 -7.03 -7.85
CA CYS A 84 -13.43 -7.08 -7.97
C CYS A 84 -14.03 -5.70 -8.31
N LYS A 85 -15.29 -5.70 -8.79
CA LYS A 85 -16.02 -4.49 -9.21
C LYS A 85 -15.91 -3.36 -8.17
N ARG A 86 -16.18 -3.68 -6.90
CA ARG A 86 -16.17 -2.71 -5.79
C ARG A 86 -14.81 -2.02 -5.66
N ASN A 87 -13.72 -2.78 -5.75
CA ASN A 87 -12.38 -2.21 -5.63
C ASN A 87 -11.99 -1.40 -6.86
N LEU A 88 -12.39 -1.82 -8.07
CA LEU A 88 -12.20 -1.02 -9.28
C LEU A 88 -12.97 0.32 -9.22
N ASP A 89 -14.19 0.32 -8.64
CA ASP A 89 -14.93 1.57 -8.35
C ASP A 89 -14.13 2.46 -7.38
N TYR A 90 -13.52 1.88 -6.35
CA TYR A 90 -12.67 2.64 -5.41
C TYR A 90 -11.41 3.16 -6.07
N PHE A 91 -10.74 2.40 -6.94
CA PHE A 91 -9.55 2.87 -7.66
C PHE A 91 -9.91 4.05 -8.57
N ARG A 92 -11.02 3.95 -9.29
CA ARG A 92 -11.58 5.07 -10.08
C ARG A 92 -11.84 6.30 -9.22
N GLN A 93 -12.53 6.15 -8.10
CA GLN A 93 -12.79 7.27 -7.17
C GLN A 93 -11.51 7.85 -6.59
N PHE A 94 -10.54 6.99 -6.27
CA PHE A 94 -9.25 7.38 -5.74
C PHE A 94 -8.52 8.32 -6.71
N TYR A 95 -8.48 7.99 -8.00
CA TYR A 95 -7.92 8.91 -9.01
C TYR A 95 -8.71 10.22 -9.13
N LEU A 96 -10.05 10.17 -9.10
CA LEU A 96 -10.88 11.38 -9.18
C LEU A 96 -10.68 12.33 -7.98
N CYS A 97 -10.44 11.78 -6.79
CA CYS A 97 -10.17 12.57 -5.58
C CYS A 97 -8.72 13.09 -5.51
N PHE A 98 -7.79 12.37 -6.13
CA PHE A 98 -6.35 12.65 -6.12
C PHE A 98 -5.83 12.72 -7.55
N ASN A 99 -6.31 13.68 -8.34
CA ASN A 99 -5.96 13.78 -9.77
C ASN A 99 -4.51 14.21 -10.04
N ASP A 100 -3.74 14.55 -9.00
CA ASP A 100 -2.30 14.77 -9.06
C ASP A 100 -1.54 13.87 -8.06
N LEU A 101 -0.32 13.46 -8.43
CA LEU A 101 0.54 12.60 -7.61
C LEU A 101 1.20 13.33 -6.43
N GLU A 102 1.42 14.65 -6.53
CA GLU A 102 1.96 15.43 -5.41
C GLU A 102 1.03 15.43 -4.20
N ARG A 103 -0.29 15.50 -4.43
CA ARG A 103 -1.34 15.42 -3.42
C ARG A 103 -1.35 14.04 -2.76
N LEU A 104 -1.08 12.98 -3.52
CA LEU A 104 -0.91 11.63 -2.98
C LEU A 104 0.35 11.53 -2.11
N TYR A 105 1.50 11.99 -2.61
CA TYR A 105 2.76 11.96 -1.85
C TYR A 105 2.73 12.85 -0.60
N ARG A 106 2.03 14.00 -0.66
CA ARG A 106 1.80 14.87 0.51
C ARG A 106 1.03 14.16 1.62
N LEU A 107 0.04 13.33 1.28
CA LEU A 107 -0.70 12.56 2.29
C LEU A 107 0.11 11.39 2.85
N GLN A 108 0.99 10.79 2.06
CA GLN A 108 1.89 9.75 2.55
C GLN A 108 2.93 10.32 3.52
N THR A 109 3.42 11.52 3.26
CA THR A 109 4.43 12.21 4.11
C THR A 109 3.84 12.87 5.35
N LEU A 110 2.56 13.27 5.32
CA LEU A 110 1.86 13.86 6.47
C LEU A 110 1.26 12.82 7.43
N ARG A 111 1.24 11.53 7.06
CA ARG A 111 0.83 10.48 7.99
C ARG A 111 1.98 10.30 9.00
N PRO A 112 1.78 10.60 10.30
CA PRO A 112 2.80 10.25 11.28
C PRO A 112 3.03 8.74 11.18
N GLU A 113 4.26 8.29 11.40
CA GLU A 113 4.56 6.88 11.69
C GLU A 113 3.95 6.52 13.06
N SER A 114 2.64 6.63 13.18
CA SER A 114 1.88 6.38 14.39
C SER A 114 1.20 5.03 14.24
N GLY A 115 1.91 4.03 14.74
CA GLY A 115 1.47 2.68 15.02
C GLY A 115 2.61 1.99 15.76
N MET A 116 2.67 2.22 17.08
CA MET A 116 3.52 1.50 18.03
C MET A 116 3.37 -0.02 17.89
#